data_AF-A0A2N2D9N2-F1
#
_entry.id   AF-A0A2N2D9N2-F1
#
_cell.length_a   1.000
_cell.length_b   1.000
_cell.length_c   1.000
_cell.angle_alpha   90.00
_cell.angle_beta   90.00
_cell.angle_gamma   90.00
#
_symmetry.space_group_name_H-M   'P 1'
#
loop_
_entity.id
_entity.type
_entity.pdbx_description
1 polymer ?
#
loop_
_entity_poly.entity_id
_entity_poly.type
_entity_poly.pdbx_seq_one_letter_code
_entity_poly.pdbx_strand_id
1 'polypeptide(L)'
;MAGGRYILPDQIRLDEEVLSNIHQFIIDSDRNVIMFGELFERFKAELLDKTSITNRFYLQGVLRYKYEKEFYFAKDLLIKDINSEQGIKLSIAIELFIKEQGRIVTKDELKEEFLGLADFVLQAATANNSDILLWDSGKYLHSEQIIADNAIKERLKKILDDCTSQGSVSVRKLYDDIYVQENEFLINNNIEGHIALYSVLNFWFLD
;
A
#
# COMPACT_ATOMS: atom_id res chain seq x y z
N MET A 1 -9.03 -32.84 -0.67
CA MET A 1 -10.13 -32.07 -1.28
C MET A 1 -11.24 -31.94 -0.25
N ALA A 2 -11.50 -30.72 0.25
CA ALA A 2 -12.50 -30.49 1.28
C ALA A 2 -13.40 -29.30 0.87
N GLY A 3 -14.54 -29.65 0.27
CA GLY A 3 -15.85 -29.12 0.66
C GLY A 3 -16.17 -27.64 0.40
N GLY A 4 -16.07 -27.15 -0.83
CA GLY A 4 -16.88 -26.01 -1.26
C GLY A 4 -18.34 -26.48 -1.45
N ARG A 5 -19.21 -26.29 -0.46
CA ARG A 5 -20.65 -26.54 -0.64
C ARG A 5 -21.24 -25.40 -1.46
N TYR A 6 -21.66 -25.71 -2.68
CA TYR A 6 -22.50 -24.83 -3.49
C TYR A 6 -23.87 -24.72 -2.79
N ILE A 7 -24.20 -23.53 -2.27
CA ILE A 7 -25.49 -23.25 -1.64
C ILE A 7 -26.44 -22.81 -2.74
N LEU A 8 -27.60 -23.47 -2.86
CA LEU A 8 -28.66 -23.08 -3.78
C LEU A 8 -29.18 -21.68 -3.38
N PRO A 9 -29.32 -20.72 -4.34
CA PRO A 9 -29.75 -19.34 -4.05
C PRO A 9 -31.09 -19.26 -3.28
N ASP A 10 -31.97 -20.24 -3.46
CA ASP A 10 -33.36 -20.20 -3.01
C ASP A 10 -33.57 -20.53 -1.51
N GLN A 11 -32.50 -20.80 -0.74
CA GLN A 11 -32.60 -21.10 0.71
C GLN A 11 -31.84 -20.11 1.61
N ILE A 12 -31.28 -19.03 1.04
CA ILE A 12 -30.52 -18.05 1.83
C ILE A 12 -31.49 -16.97 2.33
N ARG A 13 -31.66 -16.85 3.66
CA ARG A 13 -32.35 -15.70 4.25
C ARG A 13 -31.41 -14.50 4.14
N LEU A 14 -31.63 -13.67 3.14
CA LEU A 14 -30.98 -12.37 2.97
C LEU A 14 -31.97 -11.28 3.37
N ASP A 15 -31.50 -10.35 4.20
CA ASP A 15 -32.24 -9.13 4.53
C ASP A 15 -31.61 -7.98 3.75
N GLU A 16 -32.34 -7.42 2.79
CA GLU A 16 -31.82 -6.38 1.89
C GLU A 16 -31.56 -5.06 2.63
N GLU A 17 -32.23 -4.79 3.76
CA GLU A 17 -31.97 -3.60 4.58
C GLU A 17 -30.58 -3.71 5.22
N VAL A 18 -30.26 -4.88 5.79
CA VAL A 18 -28.93 -5.14 6.37
C VAL A 18 -27.84 -5.03 5.30
N LEU A 19 -28.05 -5.60 4.11
CA LEU A 19 -27.08 -5.51 3.01
C LEU A 19 -26.93 -4.07 2.50
N SER A 20 -28.02 -3.31 2.40
CA SER A 20 -27.98 -1.90 2.02
C SER A 20 -27.22 -1.06 3.02
N ASN A 21 -27.37 -1.32 4.33
CA ASN A 21 -26.63 -0.61 5.37
C ASN A 21 -25.13 -0.90 5.31
N ILE A 22 -24.76 -2.16 5.04
CA ILE A 22 -23.36 -2.56 4.83
C ILE A 22 -22.79 -1.87 3.59
N HIS A 23 -23.54 -1.85 2.49
CA HIS A 23 -23.14 -1.19 1.25
C HIS A 23 -22.96 0.33 1.43
N GLN A 24 -23.90 0.99 2.10
CA GLN A 24 -23.83 2.41 2.40
C GLN A 24 -22.61 2.72 3.29
N PHE A 25 -22.35 1.90 4.31
CA PHE A 25 -21.15 2.03 5.14
C PHE A 25 -19.86 1.90 4.33
N ILE A 26 -19.81 0.99 3.34
CA ILE A 26 -18.67 0.84 2.45
C ILE A 26 -18.47 2.12 1.62
N ILE A 27 -19.54 2.68 1.04
CA ILE A 27 -19.48 3.90 0.22
C ILE A 27 -19.05 5.11 1.05
N ASP A 28 -19.65 5.29 2.22
CA ASP A 28 -19.43 6.46 3.09
C ASP A 28 -18.09 6.42 3.84
N SER A 29 -17.46 5.25 3.92
CA SER A 29 -16.12 5.12 4.51
C SER A 29 -15.11 5.88 3.67
N ASP A 30 -14.34 6.80 4.25
CA ASP A 30 -13.24 7.48 3.53
C ASP A 30 -12.14 6.52 3.05
N ARG A 31 -12.04 5.33 3.65
CA ARG A 31 -11.04 4.31 3.29
C ARG A 31 -11.38 3.60 1.97
N ASN A 32 -10.37 3.37 1.13
CA ASN A 32 -10.50 2.64 -0.13
C ASN A 32 -10.54 1.11 0.04
N VAL A 33 -9.94 0.61 1.12
CA VAL A 33 -9.87 -0.83 1.46
C VAL A 33 -10.65 -1.08 2.74
N ILE A 34 -11.47 -2.13 2.74
CA ILE A 34 -12.31 -2.51 3.89
C ILE A 34 -12.22 -4.01 4.13
N MET A 35 -11.95 -4.41 5.37
CA MET A 35 -11.80 -5.81 5.76
C MET A 35 -13.15 -6.47 6.06
N PHE A 36 -13.36 -7.71 5.62
CA PHE A 36 -14.61 -8.45 5.93
C PHE A 36 -14.75 -8.75 7.42
N GLY A 37 -13.64 -8.88 8.15
CA GLY A 37 -13.66 -9.01 9.61
C GLY A 37 -14.30 -7.79 10.28
N GLU A 38 -13.97 -6.58 9.83
CA GLU A 38 -14.56 -5.34 10.33
C GLU A 38 -16.06 -5.28 10.02
N LEU A 39 -16.44 -5.53 8.77
CA LEU A 39 -17.84 -5.52 8.35
C LEU A 39 -18.66 -6.53 9.15
N PHE A 40 -18.13 -7.74 9.32
CA PHE A 40 -18.84 -8.79 10.05
C PHE A 40 -19.02 -8.43 11.53
N GLU A 41 -17.98 -7.96 12.21
CA GLU A 41 -18.10 -7.60 13.63
C GLU A 41 -19.00 -6.37 13.84
N ARG A 42 -18.95 -5.38 12.95
CA ARG A 42 -19.80 -4.18 13.01
C ARG A 42 -21.28 -4.52 12.87
N PHE A 43 -21.64 -5.37 11.91
CA PHE A 43 -23.04 -5.71 11.61
C PHE A 43 -23.47 -7.05 12.22
N LYS A 44 -22.68 -7.63 13.12
CA LYS A 44 -22.84 -9.00 13.64
C LYS A 44 -24.23 -9.29 14.20
N ALA A 45 -24.75 -8.38 15.01
CA ALA A 45 -26.05 -8.57 15.65
C ALA A 45 -27.17 -8.67 14.60
N GLU A 46 -27.19 -7.76 13.64
CA GLU A 46 -28.17 -7.74 12.56
C GLU A 46 -28.00 -8.92 11.60
N LEU A 47 -26.76 -9.27 11.26
CA LEU A 47 -26.45 -10.42 10.41
C LEU A 47 -26.95 -11.73 11.02
N LEU A 48 -26.73 -11.95 12.33
CA LEU A 48 -27.14 -13.18 13.02
C LEU A 48 -28.66 -13.25 13.27
N ASP A 49 -29.33 -12.11 13.46
CA ASP A 49 -30.77 -12.04 13.74
C ASP A 49 -31.63 -12.11 12.46
N LYS A 50 -31.22 -11.34 11.45
CA LYS A 50 -32.02 -11.09 10.24
C LYS A 50 -31.62 -11.95 9.05
N THR A 51 -30.43 -12.53 9.04
CA THR A 51 -29.89 -13.25 7.86
C THR A 51 -29.36 -14.65 8.20
N SER A 52 -28.95 -15.41 7.18
CA SER A 52 -28.21 -16.67 7.34
C SER A 52 -26.69 -16.48 7.48
N ILE A 53 -26.19 -15.25 7.47
CA ILE A 53 -24.74 -14.93 7.45
C ILE A 53 -24.17 -15.07 8.87
N THR A 54 -23.47 -16.18 9.11
CA THR A 54 -22.95 -16.53 10.45
C THR A 54 -21.46 -16.25 10.64
N ASN A 55 -20.73 -15.89 9.58
CA ASN A 55 -19.30 -15.59 9.65
C ASN A 55 -18.87 -14.68 8.50
N ARG A 56 -17.67 -14.10 8.62
CA ARG A 56 -17.10 -13.16 7.65
C ARG A 56 -16.89 -13.75 6.24
N PHE A 57 -16.60 -15.05 6.13
CA PHE A 57 -16.42 -15.71 4.84
C PHE A 57 -17.76 -15.88 4.11
N TYR A 58 -18.83 -16.14 4.85
CA TYR A 58 -20.18 -16.14 4.30
C TYR A 58 -20.58 -14.73 3.87
N LEU A 59 -20.32 -13.71 4.71
CA LEU A 59 -20.56 -12.32 4.36
C LEU A 59 -19.84 -11.94 3.06
N GLN A 60 -18.57 -12.31 2.95
CA GLN A 60 -17.77 -12.11 1.74
C GLN A 60 -18.44 -12.75 0.50
N GLY A 61 -18.93 -13.99 0.62
CA GLY A 61 -19.62 -14.67 -0.47
C GLY A 61 -20.89 -13.94 -0.91
N VAL A 62 -21.70 -13.47 0.04
CA VAL A 62 -22.94 -12.72 -0.24
C VAL A 62 -22.66 -11.38 -0.89
N LEU A 63 -21.73 -10.59 -0.33
CA LEU A 63 -21.38 -9.29 -0.87
C LEU A 63 -20.74 -9.41 -2.25
N ARG A 64 -19.93 -10.45 -2.49
CA ARG A 64 -19.39 -10.73 -3.83
C ARG A 64 -20.52 -11.03 -4.81
N TYR A 65 -21.45 -11.90 -4.43
CA TYR A 65 -22.60 -12.23 -5.28
C TYR A 65 -23.44 -11.01 -5.65
N LYS A 66 -23.60 -10.05 -4.72
CA LYS A 66 -24.42 -8.84 -4.92
C LYS A 66 -23.69 -7.71 -5.64
N TYR A 67 -22.43 -7.46 -5.30
CA TYR A 67 -21.71 -6.22 -5.60
C TYR A 67 -20.39 -6.45 -6.34
N GLU A 68 -20.16 -7.63 -6.95
CA GLU A 68 -18.95 -7.90 -7.75
C GLU A 68 -18.71 -6.92 -8.91
N LYS A 69 -19.77 -6.24 -9.37
CA LYS A 69 -19.69 -5.20 -10.41
C LYS A 69 -19.42 -3.80 -9.88
N GLU A 70 -19.39 -3.63 -8.56
CA GLU A 70 -19.20 -2.33 -7.88
C GLU A 70 -17.89 -2.30 -7.11
N PHE A 71 -17.45 -3.45 -6.59
CA PHE A 71 -16.25 -3.56 -5.77
C PHE A 71 -15.34 -4.71 -6.21
N TYR A 72 -14.06 -4.60 -5.90
CA TYR A 72 -13.11 -5.71 -6.07
C TYR A 72 -13.00 -6.51 -4.77
N PHE A 73 -13.07 -7.84 -4.88
CA PHE A 73 -13.07 -8.76 -3.74
C PHE A 73 -11.78 -9.59 -3.71
N ALA A 74 -10.90 -9.33 -2.74
CA ALA A 74 -9.74 -10.17 -2.46
C ALA A 74 -9.99 -11.09 -1.26
N LYS A 75 -8.96 -11.82 -0.81
CA LYS A 75 -9.09 -12.69 0.36
C LYS A 75 -9.25 -11.82 1.62
N ASP A 76 -10.40 -11.94 2.28
CA ASP A 76 -10.74 -11.22 3.52
C ASP A 76 -10.87 -9.67 3.42
N LEU A 77 -10.86 -9.09 2.21
CA LEU A 77 -11.05 -7.65 2.00
C LEU A 77 -11.80 -7.28 0.71
N LEU A 78 -12.29 -6.04 0.69
CA LEU A 78 -13.00 -5.38 -0.41
C LEU A 78 -12.32 -4.04 -0.75
N ILE A 79 -12.28 -3.69 -2.03
CA ILE A 79 -11.73 -2.43 -2.54
C ILE A 79 -12.81 -1.70 -3.35
N LYS A 80 -13.01 -0.40 -3.07
CA LYS A 80 -14.12 0.38 -3.65
C LYS A 80 -13.95 0.72 -5.13
N ASP A 81 -12.73 1.01 -5.57
CA ASP A 81 -12.47 1.38 -6.96
C ASP A 81 -12.27 0.14 -7.85
N ILE A 82 -13.18 -0.07 -8.80
CA ILE A 82 -13.21 -1.20 -9.74
C ILE A 82 -12.63 -0.90 -11.13
N ASN A 83 -12.26 0.35 -11.45
CA ASN A 83 -12.00 0.74 -12.84
C ASN A 83 -10.51 0.71 -13.29
N SER A 84 -9.56 0.35 -12.44
CA SER A 84 -8.13 0.20 -12.81
C SER A 84 -7.59 -1.24 -12.67
N GLU A 85 -6.58 -1.59 -13.46
CA GLU A 85 -6.05 -2.96 -13.63
C GLU A 85 -5.53 -3.57 -12.32
N GLN A 86 -5.71 -4.89 -12.12
CA GLN A 86 -5.58 -5.58 -10.82
C GLN A 86 -4.19 -5.52 -10.15
N GLY A 87 -3.11 -5.32 -10.92
CA GLY A 87 -1.76 -5.10 -10.38
C GLY A 87 -1.52 -3.66 -9.92
N ILE A 88 -2.18 -2.70 -10.57
CA ILE A 88 -2.06 -1.26 -10.31
C ILE A 88 -2.74 -0.88 -8.99
N LYS A 89 -3.80 -1.59 -8.58
CA LYS A 89 -4.55 -1.24 -7.36
C LYS A 89 -3.89 -1.64 -6.05
N LEU A 90 -3.20 -2.78 -6.01
CA LEU A 90 -2.45 -3.15 -4.81
C LEU A 90 -1.21 -2.27 -4.64
N SER A 91 -0.53 -1.92 -5.75
CA SER A 91 0.57 -0.96 -5.69
C SER A 91 0.11 0.42 -5.24
N ILE A 92 -1.04 0.90 -5.74
CA ILE A 92 -1.65 2.15 -5.26
C ILE A 92 -2.01 2.04 -3.77
N ALA A 93 -2.62 0.94 -3.32
CA ALA A 93 -2.98 0.78 -1.90
C ALA A 93 -1.75 0.78 -0.99
N ILE A 94 -0.68 0.10 -1.40
CA ILE A 94 0.60 0.09 -0.67
C ILE A 94 1.21 1.50 -0.65
N GLU A 95 1.23 2.20 -1.79
CA GLU A 95 1.73 3.59 -1.90
C GLU A 95 0.97 4.54 -0.97
N LEU A 96 -0.36 4.53 -1.05
CA LEU A 96 -1.21 5.39 -0.23
C LEU A 96 -1.01 5.12 1.26
N PHE A 97 -0.93 3.84 1.65
CA PHE A 97 -0.62 3.49 3.04
C PHE A 97 0.73 4.06 3.48
N ILE A 98 1.79 3.87 2.69
CA ILE A 98 3.13 4.40 3.02
C ILE A 98 3.09 5.92 3.11
N LYS A 99 2.38 6.57 2.18
CA LYS A 99 2.19 8.03 2.16
C LYS A 99 1.50 8.54 3.42
N GLU A 100 0.40 7.92 3.81
CA GLU A 100 -0.41 8.30 4.97
C GLU A 100 0.32 8.16 6.30
N GLN A 101 1.28 7.23 6.40
CA GLN A 101 2.09 7.11 7.62
C GLN A 101 2.95 8.35 7.89
N GLY A 102 3.35 9.09 6.84
CA GLY A 102 4.21 10.28 6.98
C GLY A 102 5.59 9.99 7.59
N ARG A 103 6.01 8.72 7.60
CA ARG A 103 7.27 8.23 8.17
C ARG A 103 7.74 6.99 7.43
N ILE A 104 8.94 6.51 7.77
CA ILE A 104 9.45 5.22 7.31
C ILE A 104 8.51 4.10 7.79
N VAL A 105 8.11 3.24 6.86
CA VAL A 105 7.22 2.08 7.06
C VAL A 105 7.99 0.80 6.85
N THR A 106 7.83 -0.17 7.74
CA THR A 106 8.47 -1.48 7.65
C THR A 106 7.63 -2.48 6.85
N LYS A 107 8.30 -3.49 6.31
CA LYS A 107 7.68 -4.63 5.65
C LYS A 107 6.72 -5.39 6.57
N ASP A 108 7.01 -5.46 7.86
CA ASP A 108 6.14 -6.14 8.82
C ASP A 108 4.84 -5.35 9.03
N GLU A 109 4.91 -4.02 9.16
CA GLU A 109 3.71 -3.16 9.18
C GLU A 109 2.87 -3.31 7.91
N LEU A 110 3.51 -3.38 6.73
CA LEU A 110 2.81 -3.64 5.47
C LEU A 110 2.15 -5.03 5.45
N LYS A 111 2.76 -6.04 6.04
CA LYS A 111 2.17 -7.39 6.11
C LYS A 111 1.03 -7.49 7.13
N GLU A 112 1.09 -6.69 8.18
CA GLU A 112 0.02 -6.58 9.17
C GLU A 112 -1.20 -5.89 8.56
N GLU A 113 -1.00 -4.80 7.81
CA GLU A 113 -2.06 -4.10 7.10
C GLU A 113 -2.63 -4.96 5.96
N PHE A 114 -1.75 -5.49 5.11
CA PHE A 114 -2.11 -6.28 3.93
C PHE A 114 -1.95 -7.78 4.22
N LEU A 115 -2.86 -8.36 5.02
CA LEU A 115 -2.81 -9.76 5.42
C LEU A 115 -2.70 -10.72 4.22
N GLY A 116 -1.64 -11.53 4.21
CA GLY A 116 -1.35 -12.47 3.12
C GLY A 116 -0.52 -11.88 1.97
N LEU A 117 -0.02 -10.65 2.11
CA LEU A 117 0.94 -10.05 1.20
C LEU A 117 2.22 -10.89 1.11
N ALA A 118 2.44 -11.50 -0.04
CA ALA A 118 3.64 -12.26 -0.32
C ALA A 118 4.81 -11.31 -0.67
N ASP A 119 6.03 -11.70 -0.28
CA ASP A 119 7.23 -10.87 -0.45
C ASP A 119 7.48 -10.47 -1.91
N PHE A 120 7.28 -11.39 -2.85
CA PHE A 120 7.46 -11.11 -4.27
C PHE A 120 6.44 -10.11 -4.82
N VAL A 121 5.23 -10.08 -4.24
CA VAL A 121 4.17 -9.13 -4.62
C VAL A 121 4.52 -7.74 -4.09
N LEU A 122 4.95 -7.65 -2.83
CA LEU A 122 5.43 -6.38 -2.26
C LEU A 122 6.61 -5.85 -3.07
N GLN A 123 7.60 -6.69 -3.38
CA GLN A 123 8.75 -6.30 -4.18
C GLN A 123 8.34 -5.79 -5.56
N ALA A 124 7.42 -6.47 -6.25
CA ALA A 124 6.93 -6.03 -7.55
C ALA A 124 6.14 -4.71 -7.46
N ALA A 125 5.34 -4.53 -6.40
CA ALA A 125 4.56 -3.31 -6.17
C ALA A 125 5.45 -2.10 -5.90
N THR A 126 6.50 -2.26 -5.09
CA THR A 126 7.43 -1.16 -4.77
C THR A 126 8.42 -0.90 -5.90
N ALA A 127 8.86 -1.92 -6.63
CA ALA A 127 9.83 -1.73 -7.72
C ALA A 127 9.26 -1.00 -8.94
N ASN A 128 7.94 -1.10 -9.16
CA ASN A 128 7.25 -0.45 -10.27
C ASN A 128 6.64 0.91 -9.89
N ASN A 129 6.93 1.42 -8.68
CA ASN A 129 6.39 2.67 -8.18
C ASN A 129 7.53 3.62 -7.79
N SER A 130 7.76 4.65 -8.60
CA SER A 130 8.82 5.64 -8.37
C SER A 130 8.61 6.45 -7.09
N ASP A 131 7.37 6.61 -6.63
CA ASP A 131 7.06 7.37 -5.42
C ASP A 131 7.33 6.59 -4.13
N ILE A 132 7.60 5.29 -4.20
CA ILE A 132 8.01 4.48 -3.06
C ILE A 132 9.52 4.29 -3.08
N LEU A 133 10.20 4.96 -2.14
CA LEU A 133 11.64 4.88 -1.95
C LEU A 133 12.00 3.71 -1.03
N LEU A 134 12.97 2.90 -1.46
CA LEU A 134 13.57 1.88 -0.59
C LEU A 134 14.52 2.56 0.39
N TRP A 135 14.15 2.57 1.67
CA TRP A 135 14.96 3.21 2.71
C TRP A 135 16.07 2.29 3.24
N ASP A 136 15.72 1.03 3.44
CA ASP A 136 16.60 -0.03 3.94
C ASP A 136 15.96 -1.38 3.58
N SER A 137 16.61 -2.49 3.93
CA SER A 137 16.07 -3.83 3.74
C SER A 137 14.68 -3.97 4.37
N GLY A 138 13.64 -3.94 3.54
CA GLY A 138 12.24 -3.99 3.96
C GLY A 138 11.75 -2.72 4.67
N LYS A 139 12.36 -1.56 4.45
CA LYS A 139 11.85 -0.27 4.92
C LYS A 139 11.57 0.64 3.73
N TYR A 140 10.46 1.34 3.78
CA TYR A 140 9.93 2.12 2.67
C TYR A 140 9.56 3.52 3.14
N LEU A 141 9.78 4.52 2.29
CA LEU A 141 9.38 5.90 2.52
C LEU A 141 8.75 6.43 1.24
N HIS A 142 7.70 7.23 1.34
CA HIS A 142 7.12 7.86 0.17
C HIS A 142 7.92 9.13 -0.23
N SER A 143 7.94 9.48 -1.51
CA SER A 143 8.80 10.52 -2.07
C SER A 143 8.47 11.93 -1.55
N GLU A 144 7.19 12.21 -1.30
CA GLU A 144 6.71 13.50 -0.74
C GLU A 144 7.22 13.81 0.68
N GLN A 145 7.70 12.80 1.40
CA GLN A 145 8.23 12.95 2.76
C GLN A 145 9.68 13.43 2.76
N ILE A 146 10.32 13.51 1.58
CA ILE A 146 11.68 14.04 1.48
C ILE A 146 11.67 15.57 1.57
N ILE A 147 12.34 16.08 2.59
CA ILE A 147 12.56 17.50 2.87
C ILE A 147 13.76 17.99 2.06
N ALA A 148 13.49 18.61 0.91
CA ALA A 148 14.48 19.32 0.12
C ALA A 148 13.86 20.43 -0.72
N ASP A 149 14.51 21.59 -0.74
CA ASP A 149 14.19 22.67 -1.67
C ASP A 149 14.96 22.49 -3.00
N ASN A 150 14.66 23.36 -3.97
CA ASN A 150 15.33 23.31 -5.28
C ASN A 150 16.83 23.58 -5.18
N ALA A 151 17.27 24.41 -4.22
CA ALA A 151 18.68 24.73 -4.05
C ALA A 151 19.47 23.50 -3.55
N ILE A 152 18.91 22.71 -2.64
CA ILE A 152 19.49 21.43 -2.21
C ILE A 152 19.58 20.48 -3.40
N LYS A 153 18.52 20.35 -4.19
CA LYS A 153 18.51 19.48 -5.38
C LYS A 153 19.59 19.88 -6.39
N GLU A 154 19.77 21.17 -6.67
CA GLU A 154 20.82 21.66 -7.56
C GLU A 154 22.23 21.34 -7.05
N ARG A 155 22.48 21.51 -5.73
CA ARG A 155 23.78 21.18 -5.12
C ARG A 155 24.04 19.67 -5.16
N LEU A 156 23.06 18.84 -4.84
CA LEU A 156 23.17 17.38 -4.93
C LEU A 156 23.42 16.93 -6.37
N LYS A 157 22.75 17.53 -7.35
CA LYS A 157 22.98 17.25 -8.77
C LYS A 157 24.40 17.60 -9.19
N LYS A 158 24.93 18.74 -8.73
CA LYS A 158 26.33 19.12 -8.98
C LYS A 158 27.32 18.12 -8.38
N ILE A 159 27.10 17.70 -7.13
CA ILE A 159 27.96 16.67 -6.49
C ILE A 159 27.92 15.36 -7.29
N LEU A 160 26.73 14.93 -7.73
CA LEU A 160 26.56 13.74 -8.56
C LEU A 160 27.31 13.87 -9.90
N ASP A 161 27.19 15.00 -10.60
CA ASP A 161 27.85 15.25 -11.87
C ASP A 161 29.39 15.31 -11.72
N ASP A 162 29.88 15.98 -10.68
CA ASP A 162 31.31 16.05 -10.36
C ASP A 162 31.88 14.65 -10.09
N CYS A 163 31.16 13.84 -9.31
CA CYS A 163 31.57 12.47 -8.97
C CYS A 163 31.56 11.54 -10.19
N THR A 164 30.57 11.68 -11.07
CA THR A 164 30.38 10.82 -12.25
C THR A 164 31.14 11.28 -13.51
N SER A 165 31.79 12.44 -13.45
CA SER A 165 32.51 13.05 -14.58
C SER A 165 33.57 12.16 -15.23
N GLN A 166 34.14 11.21 -14.48
CA GLN A 166 35.18 10.26 -14.94
C GLN A 166 34.67 8.82 -15.08
N GLY A 167 33.35 8.61 -15.02
CA GLY A 167 32.72 7.29 -15.12
C GLY A 167 31.81 6.96 -13.92
N SER A 168 31.41 5.70 -13.82
CA SER A 168 30.52 5.27 -12.73
C SER A 168 31.22 5.33 -11.37
N VAL A 169 30.48 5.75 -10.35
CA VAL A 169 30.92 5.76 -8.95
C VAL A 169 30.01 4.87 -8.11
N SER A 170 30.59 4.26 -7.07
CA SER A 170 29.77 3.57 -6.08
C SER A 170 28.94 4.57 -5.28
N VAL A 171 27.70 4.23 -4.96
CA VAL A 171 26.87 5.10 -4.11
C VAL A 171 27.44 5.31 -2.71
N ARG A 172 28.30 4.40 -2.21
CA ARG A 172 29.02 4.62 -0.94
C ARG A 172 29.95 5.81 -0.99
N LYS A 173 30.75 5.93 -2.07
CA LYS A 173 31.59 7.10 -2.28
C LYS A 173 30.76 8.38 -2.38
N LEU A 174 29.65 8.32 -3.12
CA LEU A 174 28.74 9.45 -3.24
C LEU A 174 28.13 9.86 -1.89
N TYR A 175 27.82 8.87 -1.04
CA TYR A 175 27.38 9.11 0.33
C TYR A 175 28.45 9.85 1.12
N ASP A 176 29.72 9.43 1.04
CA ASP A 176 30.82 10.10 1.75
C ASP A 176 30.96 11.57 1.29
N ASP A 177 30.88 11.84 -0.01
CA ASP A 177 31.01 13.19 -0.58
C ASP A 177 29.81 14.09 -0.20
N ILE A 178 28.59 13.54 -0.19
CA ILE A 178 27.37 14.24 0.26
C ILE A 178 27.39 14.44 1.78
N TYR A 179 27.90 13.48 2.55
CA TYR A 179 28.03 13.60 3.99
C TYR A 179 28.95 14.77 4.38
N VAL A 180 30.01 15.03 3.60
CA VAL A 180 30.91 16.17 3.85
C VAL A 180 30.26 17.50 3.47
N GLN A 181 29.46 17.55 2.41
CA GLN A 181 29.00 18.81 1.79
C GLN A 181 27.57 19.20 2.17
N GLU A 182 26.69 18.22 2.36
CA GLU A 182 25.24 18.39 2.58
C GLU A 182 24.74 17.51 3.75
N ASN A 183 25.51 17.41 4.83
CA ASN A 183 25.16 16.58 5.99
C ASN A 183 23.78 16.91 6.58
N GLU A 184 23.41 18.20 6.59
CA GLU A 184 22.10 18.64 7.10
C GLU A 184 20.94 18.02 6.30
N PHE A 185 21.10 17.86 4.98
CA PHE A 185 20.11 17.18 4.16
C PHE A 185 19.94 15.71 4.58
N LEU A 186 21.04 15.00 4.86
CA LEU A 186 21.00 13.62 5.33
C LEU A 186 20.31 13.50 6.69
N ILE A 187 20.68 14.37 7.63
CA ILE A 187 20.13 14.39 9.00
C ILE A 187 18.64 14.71 8.98
N ASN A 188 18.22 15.76 8.27
CA ASN A 188 16.84 16.22 8.24
C ASN A 188 15.88 15.19 7.62
N ASN A 189 16.40 14.29 6.79
CA ASN A 189 15.64 13.25 6.14
C ASN A 189 15.82 11.86 6.75
N ASN A 190 16.63 11.70 7.81
CA ASN A 190 16.97 10.39 8.39
C ASN A 190 17.63 9.42 7.39
N ILE A 191 18.47 9.94 6.50
CA ILE A 191 19.23 9.13 5.52
C ILE A 191 20.49 8.60 6.21
N GLU A 192 20.39 7.40 6.79
CA GLU A 192 21.50 6.77 7.54
C GLU A 192 22.42 5.90 6.67
N GLY A 193 22.05 5.64 5.42
CA GLY A 193 22.75 4.69 4.58
C GLY A 193 22.65 4.97 3.09
N HIS A 194 23.60 4.38 2.36
CA HIS A 194 23.74 4.53 0.91
C HIS A 194 22.56 3.97 0.10
N ILE A 195 21.73 3.08 0.65
CA ILE A 195 20.52 2.56 -0.02
C ILE A 195 19.46 3.66 -0.09
N ALA A 196 19.09 4.27 1.04
CA ALA A 196 18.17 5.40 1.09
C ALA A 196 18.64 6.54 0.19
N LEU A 197 19.93 6.91 0.30
CA LEU A 197 20.51 7.95 -0.55
C LEU A 197 20.39 7.59 -2.04
N TYR A 198 20.73 6.36 -2.41
CA TYR A 198 20.58 5.88 -3.78
C TYR A 198 19.15 6.05 -4.28
N SER A 199 18.15 5.61 -3.50
CA SER A 199 16.75 5.69 -3.88
C SER A 199 16.28 7.12 -4.08
N VAL A 200 16.69 8.06 -3.21
CA VAL A 200 16.35 9.48 -3.36
C VAL A 200 16.95 10.07 -4.64
N LEU A 201 18.25 9.83 -4.87
CA LEU A 201 18.94 10.35 -6.06
C LEU A 201 18.39 9.73 -7.34
N ASN A 202 18.05 8.44 -7.30
CA ASN A 202 17.43 7.75 -8.42
C ASN A 202 16.07 8.37 -8.74
N PHE A 203 15.24 8.61 -7.73
CA PHE A 203 13.94 9.28 -7.91
C PHE A 203 14.04 10.69 -8.51
N TRP A 204 15.04 11.49 -8.10
CA TRP A 204 15.16 12.87 -8.58
C TRP A 204 15.91 13.05 -9.90
N PHE A 205 16.86 12.17 -10.22
CA PHE A 205 17.84 12.44 -11.29
C PHE A 205 18.02 11.32 -12.31
N LEU A 206 17.39 10.16 -12.11
CA LEU A 206 17.43 9.05 -13.05
C LEU A 206 16.01 8.84 -13.62
N ASP A 207 15.86 9.17 -14.92
CA ASP A 207 14.68 8.85 -15.73
C ASP A 207 14.69 7.37 -16.15
#